data_AF-A0A8T3W798-F1
#
_entry.id   AF-A0A8T3W798-F1
#
_cell.length_a   1.000
_cell.length_b   1.000
_cell.length_c   1.000
_cell.angle_alpha   90.00
_cell.angle_beta   90.00
_cell.angle_gamma   90.00
#
_symmetry.space_group_name_H-M   'P 1'
#
loop_
_entity.id
_entity.type
_entity.pdbx_description
1 polymer ?
#
loop_
_entity_poly.entity_id
_entity_poly.type
_entity_poly.pdbx_seq_one_letter_code
_entity_poly.pdbx_strand_id
1 'polypeptide(L)'
;MNKNNDKHDEYYEAILQIRPDNKEVLNFVFDLVEGRNDVKVSKIVELKTGCDVYLTNQKFARGTLAKQLKRKYKNSKIVITKSLYGQHKMTSRLVYRATILFRLE
;
A
#
# COMPACT_ATOMS: atom_id res chain seq x y z
N MET A 1 13.45 -0.92 17.17
CA MET A 1 12.53 0.23 17.34
C MET A 1 11.31 0.04 16.45
N ASN A 2 10.14 -0.23 17.06
CA ASN A 2 8.85 -0.30 16.35
C ASN A 2 8.43 1.12 15.94
N LYS A 3 8.60 1.47 14.66
CA LYS A 3 8.33 2.81 14.09
C LYS A 3 6.85 3.19 13.98
N ASN A 4 5.94 2.38 14.53
CA ASN A 4 4.51 2.40 14.21
C ASN A 4 3.58 2.65 15.41
N ASN A 5 4.10 2.98 16.59
CA ASN A 5 3.26 3.24 17.78
C ASN A 5 2.89 4.72 17.99
N ASP A 6 3.55 5.68 17.31
CA ASP A 6 3.32 7.11 17.52
C ASP A 6 2.62 7.82 16.34
N LYS A 7 2.08 7.06 15.37
CA LYS A 7 1.44 7.63 14.18
C LYS A 7 -0.07 7.55 14.33
N HIS A 8 -0.77 8.63 13.96
CA HIS A 8 -2.24 8.70 13.91
C HIS A 8 -2.81 7.48 13.16
N ASP A 9 -3.95 6.94 13.60
CA ASP A 9 -4.51 5.69 13.06
C ASP A 9 -4.77 5.76 11.55
N GLU A 10 -5.10 6.94 11.03
CA GLU A 10 -5.31 7.18 9.60
C GLU A 10 -4.02 7.45 8.79
N TYR A 11 -2.84 7.41 9.43
CA TYR A 11 -1.59 7.68 8.74
C TYR A 11 -1.31 6.61 7.68
N TYR A 12 -0.83 7.05 6.51
CA TYR A 12 -0.38 6.15 5.45
C TYR A 12 0.75 6.76 4.62
N GLU A 13 1.54 5.87 4.03
CA GLU A 13 2.63 6.20 3.11
C GLU A 13 2.37 5.64 1.71
N ALA A 14 1.51 4.62 1.57
CA ALA A 14 1.16 4.03 0.30
C ALA A 14 -0.32 3.64 0.21
N ILE A 15 -0.86 3.64 -1.01
CA ILE A 15 -2.19 3.12 -1.33
C ILE A 15 -2.01 1.98 -2.34
N LEU A 16 -2.56 0.80 -2.05
CA LEU A 16 -2.75 -0.27 -3.02
C LEU A 16 -4.19 -0.19 -3.55
N GLN A 17 -4.34 0.05 -4.84
CA GLN A 17 -5.64 0.08 -5.52
C GLN A 17 -5.82 -1.24 -6.25
N ILE A 18 -6.80 -2.04 -5.83
CA ILE A 18 -7.14 -3.34 -6.43
C ILE A 18 -8.32 -3.12 -7.38
N ARG A 19 -8.17 -3.50 -8.65
CA ARG A 19 -9.20 -3.35 -9.70
C ARG A 19 -9.28 -4.62 -10.56
N PRO A 20 -10.46 -5.22 -10.80
CA PRO A 20 -11.72 -4.99 -10.10
C PRO A 20 -11.63 -5.41 -8.62
N ASP A 21 -12.72 -5.24 -7.86
CA ASP A 21 -12.75 -5.76 -6.50
C ASP A 21 -12.57 -7.29 -6.52
N ASN A 22 -11.67 -7.79 -5.67
CA ASN A 22 -11.37 -9.21 -5.60
C ASN A 22 -10.94 -9.58 -4.19
N LYS A 23 -11.83 -10.32 -3.50
CA LYS A 23 -11.61 -10.76 -2.11
C LYS A 23 -10.39 -11.66 -1.96
N GLU A 24 -10.06 -12.48 -2.95
CA GLU A 24 -8.87 -13.35 -2.89
C GLU A 24 -7.57 -12.54 -2.90
N VAL A 25 -7.52 -11.50 -3.74
CA VAL A 25 -6.39 -10.57 -3.78
C VAL A 25 -6.29 -9.82 -2.46
N LEU A 26 -7.44 -9.34 -1.93
CA LEU A 26 -7.48 -8.62 -0.66
C LEU A 26 -7.02 -9.49 0.52
N ASN A 27 -7.50 -10.73 0.61
CA ASN A 27 -7.07 -11.70 1.63
C ASN A 27 -5.56 -11.97 1.53
N PHE A 28 -5.05 -12.17 0.32
CA PHE A 28 -3.62 -12.36 0.11
C PHE A 28 -2.79 -11.14 0.56
N VAL A 29 -3.31 -9.93 0.38
CA VAL A 29 -2.67 -8.71 0.90
C VAL A 29 -2.65 -8.71 2.43
N PHE A 30 -3.75 -9.12 3.08
CA PHE A 30 -3.78 -9.25 4.54
C PHE A 30 -2.78 -10.30 5.04
N ASP A 31 -2.73 -11.49 4.45
CA ASP A 31 -1.79 -12.55 4.83
C ASP A 31 -0.32 -12.08 4.76
N LEU A 32 0.00 -11.22 3.78
CA LEU A 32 1.34 -10.65 3.63
C LEU A 32 1.66 -9.54 4.65
N VAL A 33 0.65 -8.89 5.21
CA VAL A 33 0.79 -7.84 6.21
C VAL A 33 0.71 -8.41 7.62
N GLU A 34 -0.06 -9.47 7.83
CA GLU A 34 -0.23 -10.16 9.10
C GLU A 34 1.12 -10.65 9.65
N GLY A 35 1.32 -10.51 10.96
CA GLY A 35 2.57 -10.87 11.63
C GLY A 35 3.75 -9.92 11.37
N ARG A 36 3.59 -8.88 10.55
CA ARG A 36 4.64 -7.87 10.33
C ARG A 36 4.55 -6.70 11.30
N ASN A 37 5.68 -6.34 11.90
CA ASN A 37 5.76 -5.18 12.80
C ASN A 37 6.02 -3.85 12.05
N ASP A 38 6.49 -3.92 10.80
CA ASP A 38 6.96 -2.76 10.03
C ASP A 38 5.90 -2.17 9.10
N VAL A 39 4.74 -2.80 8.92
CA VAL A 39 3.64 -2.34 8.08
C VAL A 39 2.30 -2.65 8.74
N LYS A 40 1.34 -1.74 8.59
CA LYS A 40 -0.05 -1.90 9.03
C LYS A 40 -0.99 -1.44 7.92
N VAL A 41 -2.17 -2.03 7.84
CA VAL A 41 -3.29 -1.47 7.05
C VAL A 41 -3.97 -0.41 7.93
N SER A 42 -3.98 0.85 7.49
CA SER A 42 -4.62 1.94 8.25
C SER A 42 -6.09 2.14 7.88
N LYS A 43 -6.45 1.88 6.61
CA LYS A 43 -7.82 2.05 6.11
C LYS A 43 -8.05 1.19 4.89
N ILE A 44 -9.29 0.74 4.71
CA ILE A 44 -9.78 0.15 3.46
C ILE A 44 -10.95 0.99 2.98
N VAL A 45 -10.96 1.32 1.69
CA VAL A 45 -12.05 2.07 1.05
C VAL A 45 -12.60 1.24 -0.09
N GLU A 46 -13.86 0.83 0.02
CA GLU A 46 -14.60 0.19 -1.06
C GLU A 46 -15.08 1.23 -2.07
N LEU A 47 -14.96 0.90 -3.35
CA LEU A 47 -15.32 1.76 -4.47
C LEU A 47 -16.10 0.92 -5.49
N LYS A 48 -16.88 1.59 -6.34
CA LYS A 48 -17.62 0.90 -7.43
C LYS A 48 -16.73 0.09 -8.37
N THR A 49 -15.45 0.45 -8.47
CA THR A 49 -14.48 -0.16 -9.39
C THR A 49 -13.54 -1.15 -8.72
N GLY A 50 -13.57 -1.27 -7.39
CA GLY A 50 -12.61 -2.06 -6.62
C GLY A 50 -12.45 -1.58 -5.19
N CYS A 51 -11.27 -1.78 -4.61
CA CYS A 51 -10.98 -1.27 -3.26
C CYS A 51 -9.58 -0.65 -3.17
N ASP A 52 -9.42 0.26 -2.23
CA ASP A 52 -8.16 0.94 -1.92
C ASP A 52 -7.72 0.57 -0.50
N VAL A 53 -6.53 -0.02 -0.39
CA VAL A 53 -5.91 -0.44 0.88
C VAL A 53 -4.77 0.52 1.23
N TYR A 54 -4.91 1.20 2.35
CA TYR A 54 -3.96 2.21 2.84
C TYR A 54 -2.93 1.54 3.75
N LEU A 55 -1.64 1.76 3.46
CA LEU A 55 -0.51 1.09 4.10
C LEU A 55 0.45 2.09 4.73
N THR A 56 0.91 1.81 5.95
CA THR A 56 1.80 2.69 6.72
C THR A 56 3.26 2.68 6.26
N ASN A 57 3.65 1.77 5.36
CA ASN A 57 5.04 1.60 4.93
C ASN A 57 5.14 1.47 3.40
N GLN A 58 5.60 2.54 2.75
CA GLN A 58 5.71 2.57 1.29
C GLN A 58 6.85 1.71 0.73
N LYS A 59 7.88 1.41 1.53
CA LYS A 59 9.01 0.58 1.07
C LYS A 59 8.54 -0.86 0.90
N PHE A 60 7.81 -1.37 1.89
CA PHE A 60 7.16 -2.67 1.81
C PHE A 60 6.16 -2.74 0.64
N ALA A 61 5.26 -1.76 0.54
CA ALA A 61 4.22 -1.74 -0.48
C ALA A 61 4.80 -1.78 -1.91
N ARG A 62 5.78 -0.93 -2.21
CA ARG A 62 6.39 -0.86 -3.55
C ARG A 62 7.37 -2.01 -3.82
N GLY A 63 8.14 -2.42 -2.82
CA GLY A 63 9.27 -3.33 -2.99
C GLY A 63 8.91 -4.80 -2.87
N THR A 64 8.00 -5.12 -1.94
CA THR A 64 7.67 -6.50 -1.58
C THR A 64 6.26 -6.85 -2.03
N LEU A 65 5.26 -6.08 -1.61
CA LEU A 65 3.85 -6.38 -1.89
C LEU A 65 3.55 -6.41 -3.40
N ALA A 66 3.97 -5.39 -4.13
CA ALA A 66 3.80 -5.34 -5.60
C ALA A 66 4.48 -6.53 -6.31
N LYS A 67 5.66 -6.97 -5.86
CA LYS A 67 6.34 -8.12 -6.45
C LYS A 67 5.61 -9.43 -6.16
N GLN A 68 5.13 -9.61 -4.92
CA GLN A 68 4.36 -10.80 -4.54
C GLN A 68 3.05 -10.89 -5.32
N LEU A 69 2.34 -9.77 -5.47
CA LEU A 69 1.13 -9.69 -6.30
C LEU A 69 1.42 -10.08 -7.76
N LYS A 70 2.47 -9.52 -8.37
CA LYS A 70 2.82 -9.85 -9.76
C LYS A 70 3.22 -11.32 -9.94
N ARG A 71 3.85 -11.92 -8.91
CA ARG A 71 4.25 -13.34 -8.92
C ARG A 71 3.05 -14.28 -8.80
N LYS A 72 2.12 -13.98 -7.89
CA LYS A 72 0.90 -14.78 -7.70
C LYS A 72 -0.07 -14.63 -8.87
N TYR A 73 -0.28 -13.41 -9.33
CA TYR A 73 -1.21 -13.07 -10.40
C TYR A 73 -0.45 -12.69 -11.67
N LYS A 74 0.04 -13.69 -12.42
CA LYS A 74 0.94 -13.49 -13.57
C LYS A 74 0.38 -12.55 -14.64
N ASN A 75 -0.91 -12.67 -14.94
CA ASN A 75 -1.62 -11.87 -15.95
C ASN A 75 -2.03 -10.48 -15.45
N SER A 76 -1.71 -10.11 -14.21
CA SER A 76 -2.04 -8.77 -13.69
C SER A 76 -1.18 -7.65 -14.31
N LYS A 77 -1.69 -6.43 -14.34
CA LYS A 77 -0.91 -5.21 -14.59
C LYS A 77 -0.67 -4.45 -13.30
N ILE A 78 0.55 -3.96 -13.11
CA ILE A 78 0.92 -3.14 -11.94
C ILE A 78 1.51 -1.81 -12.43
N VAL A 79 0.98 -0.71 -11.93
CA VAL A 79 1.50 0.65 -12.15
C VAL A 79 1.82 1.26 -10.80
N ILE A 80 3.05 1.74 -10.62
CA ILE A 80 3.50 2.37 -9.38
C ILE A 80 3.80 3.84 -9.66
N THR A 81 3.14 4.74 -8.94
CA THR A 81 3.39 6.18 -9.00
C THR A 81 3.70 6.74 -7.61
N LYS A 82 4.19 7.98 -7.57
CA LYS A 82 4.42 8.72 -6.33
C LYS A 82 3.93 10.14 -6.48
N SER A 83 3.33 10.68 -5.44
CA SER A 83 2.94 12.09 -5.35
C SER A 83 3.64 12.75 -4.17
N LEU A 84 4.01 14.02 -4.34
CA LEU A 84 4.56 14.83 -3.26
C LEU A 84 3.47 15.05 -2.22
N TYR A 85 3.72 14.63 -0.99
CA TYR A 85 2.81 14.85 0.14
C TYR A 85 3.17 16.12 0.91
N GLY A 86 4.45 16.42 1.03
CA GLY A 86 4.93 17.62 1.70
C GLY A 86 6.43 17.64 1.89
N GLN A 87 6.91 18.47 2.81
CA GLN A 87 8.32 18.63 3.12
C GLN A 87 8.55 18.51 4.63
N HIS A 88 9.58 17.77 5.02
CA HIS A 88 9.96 17.64 6.42
C HIS A 88 10.55 18.96 6.93
N LYS A 89 9.85 19.63 7.85
CA LYS A 89 10.17 21.00 8.29
C LYS A 89 11.62 21.19 8.77
N MET A 90 12.19 20.21 9.47
CA MET A 90 13.55 20.34 10.03
C MET A 90 14.68 19.97 9.05
N THR A 91 14.41 19.13 8.06
CA THR A 91 15.48 18.56 7.20
C THR A 91 15.33 18.97 5.74
N SER A 92 14.28 19.73 5.42
CA SER A 92 13.89 20.15 4.07
C SER A 92 13.71 18.99 3.07
N ARG A 93 13.66 17.74 3.54
CA ARG A 93 13.48 16.57 2.69
C ARG A 93 12.04 16.46 2.21
N LEU A 94 11.86 16.21 0.91
CA LEU A 94 10.55 15.97 0.33
C LEU A 94 10.00 14.60 0.77
N VAL A 95 8.74 14.59 1.20
CA VAL A 95 8.01 13.41 1.64
C VAL A 95 7.02 13.04 0.56
N TYR A 96 7.12 11.81 0.07
CA TYR A 96 6.24 11.29 -0.98
C TYR A 96 5.34 10.18 -0.45
N ARG A 97 4.13 10.10 -0.99
CA ARG A 97 3.24 8.95 -0.87
C ARG A 97 3.23 8.15 -2.17
N ALA A 98 3.13 6.83 -2.07
CA ALA A 98 3.12 5.94 -3.22
C ALA A 98 1.69 5.47 -3.54
N THR A 99 1.41 5.27 -4.82
CA THR A 99 0.18 4.62 -5.28
C THR A 99 0.58 3.41 -6.12
N ILE A 100 -0.01 2.26 -5.82
CA ILE A 100 0.21 1.01 -6.54
C ILE A 100 -1.14 0.59 -7.09
N LEU A 101 -1.31 0.73 -8.39
CA LEU A 101 -2.50 0.25 -9.09
C LEU A 101 -2.25 -1.18 -9.55
N PHE A 102 -3.00 -2.12 -8.98
CA PHE A 102 -3.04 -3.52 -9.39
C PHE A 102 -4.33 -3.77 -10.18
N ARG A 103 -4.17 -4.19 -11.43
CA ARG A 103 -5.27 -4.61 -12.30
C ARG A 103 -5.20 -6.12 -12.54
N LEU A 104 -6.24 -6.85 -12.16
CA LEU A 104 -6.40 -8.24 -12.55
C LEU A 104 -6.94 -8.25 -14.00
N GLU A 105 -6.26 -8.97 -14.90
CA GLU A 105 -6.71 -9.21 -16.28
C GLU A 105 -7.26 -10.63 -16.42
#